data_AF-A0A946HHC5-F1
#
_entry.id   AF-A0A946HHC5-F1
#
_cell.length_a   1.000
_cell.length_b   1.000
_cell.length_c   1.000
_cell.angle_alpha   90.00
_cell.angle_beta   90.00
_cell.angle_gamma   90.00
#
_symmetry.space_group_name_H-M   'P 1'
#
loop_
_entity.id
_entity.type
_entity.pdbx_description
1 polymer ?
#
loop_
_entity_poly.entity_id
_entity_poly.type
_entity_poly.pdbx_seq_one_letter_code
_entity_poly.pdbx_strand_id
1 'polypeptide(L)'
;PAMQVPVYQAMKERDADFYERLEKAGFLLDWGTDGSGLFVKYLRRGSGYYIDVGASELVADGKIKLAQGQVVEVQPNGLKLENGTELSADVIIFATGYTSMNGWAASLISQDVADKVGKCWGLGSDTPKDPGPWEGELRNMWKPTQQEALWFHGGNLHQSRHYSQFLSLQLKARLEEISTPVYGLQEVHHLA
;
A
#
# COMPACT_ATOMS: atom_id res chain seq x y z
N PRO A 1 -13.65 -9.70 0.51
CA PRO A 1 -14.46 -8.68 1.24
C PRO A 1 -15.43 -9.29 2.26
N ALA A 2 -16.31 -10.20 1.83
CA ALA A 2 -17.37 -10.77 2.68
C ALA A 2 -16.90 -11.37 4.02
N MET A 3 -15.72 -12.02 4.04
CA MET A 3 -15.15 -12.58 5.27
C MET A 3 -14.59 -11.53 6.24
N GLN A 4 -14.18 -10.36 5.74
CA GLN A 4 -13.49 -9.35 6.53
C GLN A 4 -14.45 -8.29 7.07
N VAL A 5 -15.52 -7.95 6.34
CA VAL A 5 -16.49 -6.92 6.76
C VAL A 5 -17.06 -7.20 8.17
N PRO A 6 -17.55 -8.42 8.50
CA PRO A 6 -18.08 -8.69 9.84
C PRO A 6 -17.02 -8.55 10.94
N VAL A 7 -15.75 -8.88 10.63
CA VAL A 7 -14.64 -8.76 11.57
C VAL A 7 -14.39 -7.29 11.90
N TYR A 8 -14.32 -6.42 10.90
CA TYR A 8 -14.11 -4.98 11.11
C TYR A 8 -15.33 -4.29 11.74
N GLN A 9 -16.55 -4.75 11.47
CA GLN A 9 -17.75 -4.29 12.17
C GLN A 9 -17.66 -4.60 13.68
N ALA A 10 -17.32 -5.84 14.03
CA ALA A 10 -17.14 -6.23 15.43
C ALA A 10 -16.00 -5.46 16.12
N MET A 11 -14.89 -5.19 15.43
CA MET A 11 -13.80 -4.33 15.95
C MET A 11 -14.29 -2.91 16.21
N LYS A 12 -15.04 -2.32 15.27
CA LYS A 12 -15.60 -0.97 15.42
C LYS A 12 -16.52 -0.87 16.64
N GLU A 13 -17.35 -1.87 16.87
CA GLU A 13 -18.25 -1.91 18.03
C GLU A 13 -17.48 -2.07 19.35
N ARG A 14 -16.50 -2.99 19.38
CA ARG A 14 -15.72 -3.27 20.58
C ARG A 14 -14.87 -2.09 21.02
N ASP A 15 -14.27 -1.40 20.05
CA ASP A 15 -13.33 -0.30 20.29
C ASP A 15 -13.96 1.08 20.01
N ALA A 16 -15.30 1.18 20.10
CA ALA A 16 -16.05 2.39 19.75
C ALA A 16 -15.58 3.64 20.51
N ASP A 17 -15.31 3.53 21.82
CA ASP A 17 -14.79 4.65 22.63
C ASP A 17 -13.46 5.19 22.08
N PHE A 18 -12.54 4.28 21.72
CA PHE A 18 -11.24 4.65 21.16
C PHE A 18 -11.39 5.41 19.85
N TYR A 19 -12.26 4.93 18.95
CA TYR A 19 -12.52 5.59 17.68
C TYR A 19 -13.22 6.95 17.86
N GLU A 20 -14.16 7.06 18.79
CA GLU A 20 -14.84 8.33 19.10
C GLU A 20 -13.83 9.37 19.63
N ARG A 21 -12.92 8.98 20.52
CA ARG A 21 -11.86 9.89 21.02
C ARG A 21 -10.92 10.33 19.90
N LEU A 22 -10.55 9.43 18.99
CA LEU A 22 -9.75 9.76 17.81
C LEU A 22 -10.46 10.76 16.88
N GLU A 23 -11.73 10.52 16.57
CA GLU A 23 -12.53 11.43 15.74
C GLU A 23 -12.68 12.80 16.39
N LYS A 24 -12.89 12.83 17.72
CA LYS A 24 -12.94 14.07 18.51
C LYS A 24 -11.62 14.85 18.49
N ALA A 25 -10.48 14.16 18.43
CA ALA A 25 -9.17 14.77 18.24
C ALA A 25 -8.92 15.24 16.79
N GLY A 26 -9.85 14.95 15.86
CA GLY A 26 -9.74 15.30 14.45
C GLY A 26 -9.00 14.26 13.61
N PHE A 27 -8.84 13.02 14.09
CA PHE A 27 -8.26 11.94 13.30
C PHE A 27 -9.30 11.40 12.30
N LEU A 28 -8.92 11.24 11.03
CA LEU A 28 -9.81 10.71 9.99
C LEU A 28 -9.72 9.18 9.94
N LEU A 29 -10.83 8.51 10.19
CA LEU A 29 -10.93 7.05 10.11
C LEU A 29 -11.26 6.60 8.68
N ASP A 30 -10.59 5.53 8.21
CA ASP A 30 -10.87 4.86 6.93
C ASP A 30 -11.12 3.37 7.19
N TRP A 31 -12.37 2.94 6.96
CA TRP A 31 -12.84 1.57 7.17
C TRP A 31 -12.69 0.67 5.93
N GLY A 32 -11.96 1.14 4.90
CA GLY A 32 -11.87 0.52 3.59
C GLY A 32 -13.06 0.90 2.71
N THR A 33 -12.87 0.82 1.38
CA THR A 33 -13.85 1.24 0.36
C THR A 33 -15.25 0.65 0.55
N ASP A 34 -15.32 -0.57 1.06
CA ASP A 34 -16.54 -1.38 1.26
C ASP A 34 -16.64 -1.89 2.71
N GLY A 35 -16.00 -1.20 3.67
CA GLY A 35 -15.99 -1.62 5.08
C GLY A 35 -15.14 -2.85 5.38
N SER A 36 -14.36 -3.34 4.40
CA SER A 36 -13.52 -4.53 4.55
C SER A 36 -12.17 -4.28 5.24
N GLY A 37 -11.97 -3.06 5.72
CA GLY A 37 -10.89 -2.65 6.59
C GLY A 37 -9.49 -2.77 6.00
N LEU A 38 -8.50 -2.74 6.91
CA LEU A 38 -7.07 -2.68 6.59
C LEU A 38 -6.62 -3.84 5.71
N PHE A 39 -7.05 -5.07 5.99
CA PHE A 39 -6.51 -6.25 5.32
C PHE A 39 -6.82 -6.26 3.82
N VAL A 40 -8.08 -6.02 3.43
CA VAL A 40 -8.44 -5.97 2.01
C VAL A 40 -7.92 -4.70 1.34
N LYS A 41 -7.89 -3.57 2.06
CA LYS A 41 -7.23 -2.34 1.61
C LYS A 41 -5.76 -2.59 1.27
N TYR A 42 -5.03 -3.32 2.11
CA TYR A 42 -3.65 -3.71 1.86
C TYR A 42 -3.50 -4.50 0.56
N LEU A 43 -4.34 -5.50 0.33
CA LEU A 43 -4.28 -6.32 -0.89
C LEU A 43 -4.61 -5.49 -2.14
N ARG A 44 -5.58 -4.58 -2.08
CA ARG A 44 -5.99 -3.74 -3.21
C ARG A 44 -4.94 -2.70 -3.62
N ARG A 45 -4.35 -2.00 -2.65
CA ARG A 45 -3.54 -0.79 -2.95
C ARG A 45 -2.11 -0.80 -2.40
N GLY A 46 -1.76 -1.74 -1.51
CA GLY A 46 -0.41 -1.85 -0.93
C GLY A 46 0.07 -0.61 -0.16
N SER A 47 -0.82 0.35 0.10
CA SER A 47 -0.48 1.69 0.58
C SER A 47 -1.69 2.41 1.19
N GLY A 48 -1.44 3.58 1.77
CA GLY A 48 -2.46 4.51 2.24
C GLY A 48 -3.16 4.08 3.52
N TYR A 49 -2.54 3.20 4.31
CA TYR A 49 -3.02 2.78 5.62
C TYR A 49 -2.03 3.13 6.72
N TYR A 50 -2.55 3.18 7.94
CA TYR A 50 -1.81 3.43 9.17
C TYR A 50 -1.95 2.21 10.08
N ILE A 51 -0.85 1.80 10.70
CA ILE A 51 -0.84 0.75 11.73
C ILE A 51 -0.49 1.44 13.03
N ASP A 52 -1.41 1.39 13.99
CA ASP A 52 -1.13 1.93 15.31
C ASP A 52 -0.10 1.06 16.04
N VAL A 53 0.92 1.72 16.55
CA VAL A 53 1.96 1.15 17.42
C VAL A 53 2.04 1.89 18.77
N GLY A 54 0.96 2.61 19.12
CA GLY A 54 0.77 3.34 20.37
C GLY A 54 0.60 4.86 20.21
N ALA A 55 0.73 5.40 19.00
CA ALA A 55 0.62 6.84 18.76
C ALA A 55 -0.84 7.31 18.66
N SER A 56 -1.77 6.45 18.24
CA SER A 56 -3.19 6.81 18.20
C SER A 56 -3.74 7.18 19.57
N GLU A 57 -3.34 6.47 20.63
CA GLU A 57 -3.77 6.80 21.99
C GLU A 57 -3.26 8.19 22.42
N LEU A 58 -2.01 8.53 22.07
CA LEU A 58 -1.45 9.85 22.35
C LEU A 58 -2.15 10.97 21.57
N VAL A 59 -2.62 10.68 20.36
CA VAL A 59 -3.46 11.58 19.56
C VAL A 59 -4.84 11.75 20.22
N ALA A 60 -5.49 10.65 20.59
CA ALA A 60 -6.80 10.66 21.25
C ALA A 60 -6.76 11.42 22.59
N ASP A 61 -5.65 11.31 23.33
CA ASP A 61 -5.38 12.06 24.56
C ASP A 61 -5.00 13.54 24.34
N GLY A 62 -4.81 13.97 23.09
CA GLY A 62 -4.36 15.32 22.75
C GLY A 62 -2.89 15.61 23.07
N LYS A 63 -2.10 14.59 23.43
CA LYS A 63 -0.65 14.71 23.65
C LYS A 63 0.11 14.91 22.34
N ILE A 64 -0.39 14.31 21.25
CA ILE A 64 0.04 14.60 19.88
C ILE A 64 -1.07 15.42 19.21
N LYS A 65 -0.73 16.63 18.77
CA LYS A 65 -1.67 17.49 18.02
C LYS A 65 -1.73 17.06 16.56
N LEU A 66 -2.92 17.16 15.97
CA LEU A 66 -3.15 16.92 14.55
C LEU A 66 -3.40 18.23 13.81
N ALA A 67 -2.85 18.32 12.60
CA ALA A 67 -3.21 19.32 11.61
C ALA A 67 -3.49 18.60 10.29
N GLN A 68 -4.52 19.05 9.56
CA GLN A 68 -4.95 18.46 8.29
C GLN A 68 -4.74 19.45 7.15
N GLY A 69 -4.26 18.96 6.00
CA GLY A 69 -4.11 19.73 4.78
C GLY A 69 -2.81 19.39 4.04
N GLN A 70 -2.73 19.81 2.77
CA GLN A 70 -1.48 19.75 2.01
C GLN A 70 -0.49 20.81 2.50
N VAL A 71 0.76 20.39 2.71
CA VAL A 71 1.87 21.33 2.92
C VAL A 71 2.18 21.99 1.58
N VAL A 72 2.19 23.32 1.54
CA VAL A 72 2.50 24.11 0.33
C VAL A 72 3.85 24.81 0.39
N GLU A 73 4.40 25.00 1.60
CA GLU A 73 5.68 25.68 1.78
C GLU A 73 6.39 25.17 3.04
N VAL A 74 7.70 24.93 2.93
CA VAL A 74 8.59 24.75 4.09
C VAL A 74 9.23 26.10 4.38
N GLN A 75 9.02 26.60 5.60
CA GLN A 75 9.49 27.90 6.06
C GLN A 75 10.69 27.73 7.01
N PRO A 76 11.53 28.75 7.21
CA PRO A 76 12.69 28.66 8.11
C PRO A 76 12.36 28.25 9.55
N ASN A 77 11.12 28.49 10.00
CA ASN A 77 10.63 28.22 11.35
C ASN A 77 9.44 27.25 11.38
N GLY A 78 9.13 26.54 10.28
CA GLY A 78 7.93 25.73 10.23
C GLY A 78 7.44 25.33 8.83
N LEU A 79 6.13 25.15 8.73
CA LEU A 79 5.42 24.70 7.53
C LEU A 79 4.16 25.53 7.31
N LYS A 80 3.80 25.77 6.05
CA LYS A 80 2.51 26.37 5.68
C LYS A 80 1.63 25.33 4.99
N LEU A 81 0.38 25.26 5.41
CA LEU A 81 -0.65 24.44 4.79
C LEU A 81 -1.42 25.24 3.73
N GLU A 82 -2.03 24.54 2.79
CA GLU A 82 -2.82 25.13 1.69
C GLU A 82 -3.97 26.02 2.17
N ASN A 83 -4.52 25.74 3.35
CA ASN A 83 -5.58 26.53 3.97
C ASN A 83 -5.06 27.82 4.66
N GLY A 84 -3.77 28.12 4.53
CA GLY A 84 -3.11 29.27 5.15
C GLY A 84 -2.60 29.05 6.58
N THR A 85 -2.83 27.88 7.18
CA THR A 85 -2.32 27.57 8.53
C THR A 85 -0.80 27.51 8.52
N GLU A 86 -0.16 28.19 9.46
CA GLU A 86 1.28 28.12 9.70
C GLU A 86 1.55 27.29 10.96
N LEU A 87 2.45 26.31 10.85
CA LEU A 87 2.84 25.38 11.90
C LEU A 87 4.31 25.61 12.24
N SER A 88 4.59 26.19 13.40
CA SER A 88 5.96 26.36 13.87
C SER A 88 6.59 25.02 14.26
N ALA A 89 7.84 24.79 13.87
CA ALA A 89 8.59 23.59 14.22
C ALA A 89 10.10 23.86 14.19
N ASP A 90 10.83 23.32 15.17
CA ASP A 90 12.30 23.31 15.18
C ASP A 90 12.87 22.19 14.29
N VAL A 91 12.11 21.11 14.10
CA VAL A 91 12.49 19.93 13.32
C VAL A 91 11.31 19.47 12.47
N ILE A 92 11.59 19.18 11.20
CA ILE A 92 10.62 18.64 10.24
C ILE A 92 11.08 17.26 9.80
N ILE A 93 10.22 16.24 9.97
CA ILE A 93 10.48 14.86 9.58
C ILE A 93 9.58 14.50 8.40
N PHE A 94 10.18 14.16 7.26
CA PHE A 94 9.46 13.72 6.07
C PHE A 94 9.12 12.23 6.17
N ALA A 95 7.98 11.91 6.79
CA ALA A 95 7.42 10.58 6.86
C ALA A 95 6.43 10.30 5.70
N THR A 96 6.84 10.63 4.46
CA THR A 96 5.95 10.66 3.27
C THR A 96 5.73 9.31 2.59
N GLY A 97 6.24 8.21 3.17
CA GLY A 97 6.03 6.86 2.67
C GLY A 97 6.88 6.50 1.45
N TYR A 98 6.37 5.56 0.64
CA TYR A 98 7.08 5.00 -0.52
C TYR A 98 6.24 5.14 -1.80
N THR A 99 6.92 5.23 -2.95
CA THR A 99 6.31 5.18 -4.28
C THR A 99 6.10 3.74 -4.76
N SER A 100 5.40 3.55 -5.89
CA SER A 100 5.14 2.22 -6.44
C SER A 100 6.41 1.54 -6.96
N MET A 101 6.42 0.20 -6.94
CA MET A 101 7.52 -0.59 -7.53
C MET A 101 7.66 -0.35 -9.05
N ASN A 102 6.57 -0.03 -9.74
CA ASN A 102 6.59 0.40 -11.14
C ASN A 102 7.40 1.67 -11.37
N GLY A 103 7.24 2.68 -10.49
CA GLY A 103 8.01 3.92 -10.58
C GLY A 103 9.51 3.67 -10.42
N TRP A 104 9.88 2.72 -9.55
CA TRP A 104 11.26 2.26 -9.42
C TRP A 104 11.76 1.50 -10.65
N ALA A 105 10.95 0.62 -11.24
CA ALA A 105 11.32 -0.06 -12.49
C ALA A 105 11.58 0.95 -13.62
N ALA A 106 10.75 2.00 -13.73
CA ALA A 106 10.92 3.06 -14.71
C ALA A 106 12.23 3.84 -14.50
N SER A 107 12.53 4.16 -13.24
CA SER A 107 13.70 4.99 -12.88
C SER A 107 15.03 4.22 -12.93
N LEU A 108 15.02 2.93 -12.58
CA LEU A 108 16.23 2.11 -12.46
C LEU A 108 16.55 1.32 -13.73
N ILE A 109 15.54 0.99 -14.55
CA ILE A 109 15.71 0.17 -15.75
C ILE A 109 15.33 0.98 -16.99
N SER A 110 14.02 1.19 -17.21
CA SER A 110 13.48 2.05 -18.27
C SER A 110 11.96 2.15 -18.16
N GLN A 111 11.38 3.21 -18.75
CA GLN A 111 9.92 3.34 -18.87
C GLN A 111 9.32 2.14 -19.63
N ASP A 112 9.92 1.74 -20.76
CA ASP A 112 9.48 0.59 -21.55
C ASP A 112 9.38 -0.71 -20.73
N VAL A 113 10.31 -0.94 -19.79
CA VAL A 113 10.26 -2.11 -18.91
C VAL A 113 9.15 -1.98 -17.87
N ALA A 114 8.96 -0.80 -17.29
CA ALA A 114 7.86 -0.57 -16.35
C ALA A 114 6.49 -0.78 -17.02
N ASP A 115 6.35 -0.27 -18.24
CA ASP A 115 5.16 -0.39 -19.08
C ASP A 115 4.93 -1.85 -19.48
N LYS A 116 6.00 -2.56 -19.86
CA LYS A 116 5.91 -3.98 -20.21
C LYS A 116 5.50 -4.85 -19.02
N VAL A 117 6.04 -4.62 -17.82
CA VAL A 117 5.68 -5.39 -16.61
C VAL A 117 4.21 -5.16 -16.25
N GLY A 118 3.73 -3.92 -16.36
CA GLY A 118 2.42 -3.56 -15.85
C GLY A 118 2.39 -3.43 -14.33
N LYS A 119 1.24 -3.07 -13.78
CA LYS A 119 1.11 -2.71 -12.37
C LYS A 119 1.62 -3.81 -11.43
N CYS A 120 2.42 -3.44 -10.45
CA CYS A 120 2.82 -4.29 -9.33
C CYS A 120 1.89 -4.00 -8.16
N TRP A 121 1.41 -5.07 -7.51
CA TRP A 121 0.41 -5.02 -6.44
C TRP A 121 -1.01 -4.68 -6.91
N GLY A 122 -1.98 -5.05 -6.07
CA GLY A 122 -3.41 -4.94 -6.34
C GLY A 122 -4.01 -6.24 -6.84
N LEU A 123 -5.33 -6.36 -6.77
CA LEU A 123 -6.06 -7.56 -7.19
C LEU A 123 -6.94 -7.28 -8.41
N GLY A 124 -7.12 -6.01 -8.75
CA GLY A 124 -8.05 -5.59 -9.79
C GLY A 124 -9.49 -5.59 -9.35
N SER A 125 -9.71 -5.11 -8.14
CA SER A 125 -11.02 -5.12 -7.50
C SER A 125 -11.98 -4.04 -8.02
N ASP A 126 -11.57 -3.23 -9.00
CA ASP A 126 -12.29 -2.04 -9.47
C ASP A 126 -12.64 -1.06 -8.33
N THR A 127 -11.62 -0.72 -7.55
CA THR A 127 -11.74 0.20 -6.41
C THR A 127 -10.71 1.33 -6.52
N PRO A 128 -10.84 2.43 -5.75
CA PRO A 128 -9.86 3.52 -5.81
C PRO A 128 -8.43 3.03 -5.63
N LYS A 129 -7.55 3.37 -6.59
CA LYS A 129 -6.15 2.92 -6.67
C LYS A 129 -5.95 1.42 -6.96
N ASP A 130 -6.99 0.65 -7.27
CA ASP A 130 -6.95 -0.74 -7.74
C ASP A 130 -7.96 -0.95 -8.89
N PRO A 131 -7.74 -0.34 -10.07
CA PRO A 131 -8.62 -0.52 -11.22
C PRO A 131 -8.60 -2.00 -11.66
N GLY A 132 -9.70 -2.44 -12.26
CA GLY A 132 -9.79 -3.77 -12.85
C GLY A 132 -8.83 -4.00 -14.03
N PRO A 133 -8.87 -5.19 -14.65
CA PRO A 133 -9.72 -6.33 -14.29
C PRO A 133 -9.17 -7.14 -13.11
N TRP A 134 -10.03 -7.97 -12.52
CA TRP A 134 -9.68 -8.88 -11.43
C TRP A 134 -8.71 -9.96 -11.90
N GLU A 135 -7.58 -10.13 -11.20
CA GLU A 135 -6.51 -11.08 -11.57
C GLU A 135 -6.46 -12.34 -10.67
N GLY A 136 -7.32 -12.44 -9.65
CA GLY A 136 -7.35 -13.58 -8.73
C GLY A 136 -6.22 -13.63 -7.69
N GLU A 137 -5.10 -12.99 -7.98
CA GLU A 137 -3.93 -12.89 -7.11
C GLU A 137 -3.26 -11.51 -7.23
N LEU A 138 -2.25 -11.24 -6.41
CA LEU A 138 -1.54 -9.96 -6.48
C LEU A 138 -0.78 -9.82 -7.81
N ARG A 139 -0.91 -8.65 -8.43
CA ARG A 139 -0.25 -8.36 -9.71
C ARG A 139 1.26 -8.39 -9.59
N ASN A 140 1.91 -9.15 -10.47
CA ASN A 140 3.37 -9.20 -10.64
C ASN A 140 4.21 -9.48 -9.38
N MET A 141 3.61 -9.95 -8.28
CA MET A 141 4.32 -10.25 -7.04
C MET A 141 4.73 -11.74 -6.98
N TRP A 142 6.02 -12.01 -6.77
CA TRP A 142 6.61 -13.34 -6.55
C TRP A 142 6.41 -14.35 -7.69
N LYS A 143 6.03 -13.88 -8.88
CA LYS A 143 5.76 -14.68 -10.09
C LYS A 143 6.45 -14.07 -11.31
N PRO A 144 6.63 -14.82 -12.42
CA PRO A 144 7.23 -14.28 -13.63
C PRO A 144 6.41 -13.10 -14.16
N THR A 145 7.10 -12.08 -14.65
CA THR A 145 6.47 -10.90 -15.26
C THR A 145 6.55 -10.98 -16.79
N GLN A 146 5.87 -10.05 -17.47
CA GLN A 146 5.99 -9.84 -18.92
C GLN A 146 7.42 -9.50 -19.34
N GLN A 147 8.21 -8.89 -18.45
CA GLN A 147 9.63 -8.70 -18.69
C GLN A 147 10.40 -9.98 -18.32
N GLU A 148 11.08 -10.55 -19.32
CA GLU A 148 11.92 -11.72 -19.13
C GLU A 148 12.99 -11.46 -18.07
N ALA A 149 13.25 -12.49 -17.26
CA ALA A 149 14.23 -12.49 -16.18
C ALA A 149 14.01 -11.43 -15.08
N LEU A 150 12.78 -10.90 -14.93
CA LEU A 150 12.43 -9.94 -13.89
C LEU A 150 11.30 -10.44 -12.98
N TRP A 151 11.52 -10.34 -11.67
CA TRP A 151 10.56 -10.65 -10.61
C TRP A 151 10.52 -9.54 -9.56
N PHE A 152 9.34 -9.31 -8.97
CA PHE A 152 9.19 -8.43 -7.82
C PHE A 152 8.95 -9.25 -6.56
N HIS A 153 9.63 -8.88 -5.48
CA HIS A 153 9.44 -9.44 -4.15
C HIS A 153 9.22 -8.31 -3.17
N GLY A 154 8.22 -8.46 -2.31
CA GLY A 154 7.91 -7.49 -1.27
C GLY A 154 6.75 -7.97 -0.41
N GLY A 155 6.12 -7.01 0.27
CA GLY A 155 5.06 -7.26 1.22
C GLY A 155 5.56 -7.36 2.66
N ASN A 156 4.63 -7.62 3.58
CA ASN A 156 4.97 -7.72 5.00
C ASN A 156 5.78 -9.01 5.31
N LEU A 157 6.18 -9.17 6.57
CA LEU A 157 6.97 -10.33 7.00
C LEU A 157 6.30 -11.66 6.67
N HIS A 158 4.98 -11.76 6.81
CA HIS A 158 4.23 -12.98 6.52
C HIS A 158 4.35 -13.36 5.03
N GLN A 159 4.07 -12.41 4.12
CA GLN A 159 4.19 -12.64 2.68
C GLN A 159 5.63 -12.88 2.27
N SER A 160 6.57 -12.07 2.78
CA SER A 160 7.99 -12.24 2.49
C SER A 160 8.47 -13.63 2.88
N ARG A 161 8.10 -14.12 4.08
CA ARG A 161 8.47 -15.47 4.54
C ARG A 161 7.86 -16.56 3.67
N HIS A 162 6.57 -16.45 3.35
CA HIS A 162 5.86 -17.45 2.57
C HIS A 162 6.36 -17.52 1.12
N TYR A 163 6.46 -16.38 0.44
CA TYR A 163 6.74 -16.32 -0.99
C TYR A 163 8.22 -16.40 -1.36
N SER A 164 9.14 -16.21 -0.41
CA SER A 164 10.58 -16.43 -0.67
C SER A 164 10.88 -17.86 -1.13
N GLN A 165 10.18 -18.86 -0.57
CA GLN A 165 10.37 -20.24 -0.98
C GLN A 165 9.93 -20.47 -2.43
N PHE A 166 8.72 -20.01 -2.78
CA PHE A 166 8.21 -20.16 -4.16
C PHE A 166 9.06 -19.42 -5.18
N LEU A 167 9.49 -18.19 -4.87
CA LEU A 167 10.33 -17.42 -5.77
C LEU A 167 11.70 -18.09 -5.95
N SER A 168 12.36 -18.50 -4.87
CA SER A 168 13.67 -19.15 -4.96
C SER A 168 13.65 -20.46 -5.73
N LEU A 169 12.58 -21.26 -5.59
CA LEU A 169 12.40 -22.49 -6.38
C LEU A 169 12.21 -22.19 -7.87
N GLN A 170 11.44 -21.15 -8.23
CA GLN A 170 11.27 -20.73 -9.62
C GLN A 170 12.58 -20.28 -10.27
N LEU A 171 13.41 -19.54 -9.52
CA LEU A 171 14.72 -19.09 -9.98
C LEU A 171 15.70 -20.25 -10.10
N LYS A 172 15.73 -21.13 -9.09
CA LYS A 172 16.59 -22.32 -9.08
C LYS A 172 16.24 -23.27 -10.23
N ALA A 173 14.96 -23.53 -10.49
CA ALA A 173 14.55 -24.38 -11.61
C ALA A 173 15.06 -23.85 -12.96
N ARG A 174 14.95 -22.53 -13.19
CA ARG A 174 15.49 -21.88 -14.41
C ARG A 174 17.00 -21.95 -14.50
N LEU A 175 17.71 -21.79 -13.37
CA LEU A 175 19.17 -21.95 -13.30
C LEU A 175 19.62 -23.37 -13.66
N GLU A 176 18.84 -24.38 -13.26
CA GLU A 176 19.08 -25.79 -13.57
C GLU A 176 18.49 -26.22 -14.94
N GLU A 177 18.08 -25.26 -15.78
CA GLU A 177 17.51 -25.51 -17.11
C GLU A 177 16.25 -26.41 -17.09
N ILE A 178 15.57 -26.48 -15.95
CA ILE A 178 14.30 -27.19 -15.80
C ILE A 178 13.20 -26.35 -16.45
N SER A 179 12.37 -26.99 -17.29
CA SER A 179 11.23 -26.32 -17.93
C SER A 179 10.29 -25.72 -16.89
N THR A 180 10.10 -24.41 -16.94
CA THR A 180 9.16 -23.65 -16.08
C THR A 180 8.09 -22.98 -16.93
N PRO A 181 7.13 -23.74 -17.48
CA PRO A 181 6.05 -23.16 -18.27
C PRO A 181 5.23 -22.18 -17.44
N VAL A 182 4.91 -21.02 -18.02
CA VAL A 182 4.06 -20.00 -17.40
C VAL A 182 2.68 -20.07 -18.04
N TYR A 183 1.70 -20.52 -17.27
CA TYR A 183 0.30 -20.61 -17.71
C TYR A 183 -0.46 -19.40 -17.21
N GLY A 184 -0.90 -18.52 -18.12
CA GLY A 184 -1.70 -17.35 -17.76
C GLY A 184 -0.88 -16.13 -17.33
N LEU A 185 0.04 -15.70 -18.20
CA LEU A 185 0.69 -14.40 -18.05
C LEU A 185 -0.36 -13.30 -18.27
N GLN A 186 -0.53 -12.42 -17.28
CA GLN A 186 -1.58 -11.42 -17.31
C GLN A 186 -1.31 -10.33 -18.35
N GLU A 187 -2.38 -9.85 -18.99
CA GLU A 187 -2.32 -8.73 -19.90
C GLU A 187 -2.05 -7.41 -19.16
N VAL A 188 -1.41 -6.47 -19.86
CA VAL A 188 -1.08 -5.15 -19.30
C VAL A 188 -2.20 -4.18 -19.61
N HIS A 189 -2.90 -3.70 -18.59
CA HIS A 189 -4.09 -2.84 -18.76
C HIS A 189 -3.90 -1.36 -18.38
N HIS A 190 -2.74 -0.97 -17.85
CA HIS A 190 -2.54 0.37 -17.28
C HIS A 190 -2.11 1.47 -18.28
N LEU A 191 -1.83 1.09 -19.53
CA LEU A 191 -1.41 2.01 -20.60
C LEU A 191 -2.57 2.47 -21.50
N ALA A 192 -3.75 1.87 -21.32
CA ALA A 192 -4.95 2.13 -22.12
C ALA A 192 -5.83 3.22 -21.49
#